data_AF-A0A7R9MX61-F1
#
_entry.id   AF-A0A7R9MX61-F1
#
_cell.length_a   1.000
_cell.length_b   1.000
_cell.length_c   1.000
_cell.angle_alpha   90.00
_cell.angle_beta   90.00
_cell.angle_gamma   90.00
#
_symmetry.space_group_name_H-M   'P 1'
#
loop_
_entity.id
_entity.type
_entity.pdbx_description
1 polymer ?
#
loop_
_entity_poly.entity_id
_entity_poly.type
_entity_poly.pdbx_seq_one_letter_code
_entity_poly.pdbx_strand_id
1 'polypeptide(L)'
;MREQNNDNSNEENCPLTLSDWVMFLNGEISNAKMYALGFGTAVIASLAFFGSMIAIRIPDSGYSKVVYYIYLLIGVVFVALAFFDGAFKAKKLIKNLNTVRHEIIYGNLTDSNEIRKQCEEKGVFR
;
A
#
# COMPACT_ATOMS: atom_id res chain seq x y z
N MET A 1 31.44 -41.41 21.26
CA MET A 1 30.65 -41.28 20.03
C MET A 1 29.78 -40.05 20.17
N ARG A 2 29.61 -39.33 19.06
CA ARG A 2 28.95 -38.02 18.96
C ARG A 2 27.50 -38.10 19.47
N GLU A 3 27.03 -37.01 20.07
CA GLU A 3 25.88 -36.28 19.52
C GLU A 3 25.94 -34.83 19.99
N GLN A 4 26.25 -33.96 19.02
CA GLN A 4 26.07 -32.52 19.11
C GLN A 4 24.57 -32.25 19.00
N ASN A 5 23.90 -31.89 20.10
CA ASN A 5 22.64 -31.17 19.97
C ASN A 5 22.97 -29.69 19.89
N ASN A 6 22.94 -29.24 18.65
CA ASN A 6 23.14 -27.87 18.21
C ASN A 6 21.88 -27.10 18.62
N ASP A 7 21.89 -26.51 19.82
CA ASP A 7 20.89 -25.53 20.24
C ASP A 7 21.06 -24.27 19.36
N ASN A 8 20.39 -24.27 18.20
CA ASN A 8 20.15 -23.08 17.38
C ASN A 8 19.05 -22.21 18.02
N SER A 9 19.09 -21.98 19.34
CA SER A 9 18.07 -21.20 20.07
C SER A 9 18.37 -19.70 20.18
N ASN A 10 19.08 -19.16 19.18
CA ASN A 10 19.28 -17.71 19.03
C ASN A 10 18.21 -17.04 18.13
N GLU A 11 17.10 -17.72 17.84
CA GLU A 11 15.91 -17.00 17.37
C GLU A 11 15.25 -16.36 18.60
N GLU A 12 15.38 -15.03 18.73
CA GLU A 12 14.55 -14.26 19.65
C GLU A 12 13.09 -14.70 19.50
N ASN A 13 12.57 -15.38 20.52
CA ASN A 13 11.17 -15.77 20.56
C ASN A 13 10.34 -14.51 20.29
N CYS A 14 9.61 -14.51 19.16
CA CYS A 14 8.76 -13.39 18.82
C CYS A 14 7.81 -13.12 19.99
N PRO A 15 7.81 -11.91 20.58
CA PRO A 15 7.08 -11.64 21.81
C PRO A 15 5.56 -11.57 21.62
N LEU A 16 5.10 -11.63 20.36
CA LEU A 16 3.71 -11.48 19.99
C LEU A 16 2.99 -12.81 20.04
N THR A 17 1.86 -12.84 20.75
CA THR A 17 0.94 -13.98 20.67
C THR A 17 0.20 -13.96 19.33
N LEU A 18 -0.40 -15.09 18.98
CA LEU A 18 -1.19 -15.24 17.75
C LEU A 18 -2.35 -14.24 17.66
N SER A 19 -2.97 -13.90 18.80
CA SER A 19 -3.99 -12.85 18.88
C SER A 19 -3.41 -11.45 18.65
N ASP A 20 -2.21 -11.17 19.16
CA ASP A 20 -1.56 -9.88 18.95
C ASP A 20 -1.17 -9.69 17.48
N TRP A 21 -0.75 -10.77 16.80
CA TRP A 21 -0.51 -10.76 15.36
C TRP A 21 -1.76 -10.43 14.55
N VAL A 22 -2.90 -11.03 14.88
CA VAL A 22 -4.18 -10.72 14.21
C VAL A 22 -4.58 -9.27 14.46
N MET A 23 -4.39 -8.77 15.68
CA MET A 23 -4.68 -7.37 16.03
C MET A 23 -3.77 -6.40 15.27
N PHE A 24 -2.47 -6.69 15.20
CA PHE A 24 -1.50 -5.92 14.41
C PHE A 24 -1.87 -5.88 12.93
N LEU A 25 -2.13 -7.03 12.32
CA LEU A 25 -2.52 -7.12 10.91
C LEU A 25 -3.83 -6.38 10.62
N ASN A 26 -4.79 -6.41 11.55
CA ASN A 26 -6.02 -5.61 11.44
C ASN A 26 -5.73 -4.11 11.45
N GLY A 27 -4.83 -3.66 12.33
CA GLY A 27 -4.36 -2.28 12.38
C GLY A 27 -3.73 -1.85 11.05
N GLU A 28 -2.81 -2.65 10.53
CA GLU A 28 -2.13 -2.39 9.25
C GLU A 28 -3.11 -2.38 8.07
N ILE A 29 -4.08 -3.30 8.02
CA ILE A 29 -5.12 -3.28 6.99
C ILE A 29 -5.96 -2.00 7.08
N SER A 30 -6.31 -1.56 8.29
CA SER A 30 -7.07 -0.33 8.52
C SER A 30 -6.28 0.90 8.06
N ASN A 31 -5.00 0.98 8.45
CA ASN A 31 -4.10 2.06 8.05
C ASN A 31 -3.91 2.10 6.53
N ALA A 32 -3.69 0.95 5.89
CA ALA A 32 -3.54 0.84 4.44
C ALA A 32 -4.81 1.30 3.71
N LYS A 33 -6.00 0.96 4.22
CA LYS A 33 -7.27 1.46 3.69
C LYS A 33 -7.43 2.96 3.87
N MET A 34 -7.06 3.50 5.04
CA MET A 34 -7.15 4.93 5.33
C MET A 34 -6.18 5.73 4.43
N TYR A 35 -4.97 5.22 4.24
CA TYR A 35 -4.00 5.79 3.29
C TYR A 35 -4.53 5.75 1.86
N ALA A 36 -5.08 4.61 1.42
CA ALA A 36 -5.68 4.50 0.09
C ALA A 36 -6.86 5.48 -0.10
N LEU A 37 -7.66 5.70 0.94
CA LEU A 37 -8.76 6.66 0.93
C LEU A 37 -8.25 8.10 0.85
N GLY A 38 -7.26 8.48 1.67
CA GLY A 38 -6.64 9.80 1.62
C GLY A 38 -5.92 10.09 0.30
N PHE A 39 -5.29 9.07 -0.29
CA PHE A 39 -4.71 9.18 -1.62
C PHE A 39 -5.79 9.35 -2.70
N GLY A 40 -6.90 8.59 -2.60
CA GLY A 40 -8.05 8.73 -3.49
C GLY A 40 -8.69 10.12 -3.44
N THR A 41 -8.85 10.72 -2.26
CA THR A 41 -9.39 12.09 -2.13
C THR A 41 -8.44 13.13 -2.73
N ALA A 42 -7.12 12.98 -2.57
CA ALA A 42 -6.14 13.86 -3.19
C ALA A 42 -6.20 13.81 -4.74
N VAL A 43 -6.41 12.63 -5.31
CA VAL A 43 -6.58 12.46 -6.77
C VAL A 43 -7.87 13.13 -7.26
N ILE A 44 -8.99 12.96 -6.55
CA ILE A 44 -10.26 13.63 -6.89
C ILE A 44 -10.11 15.15 -6.84
N ALA A 45 -9.47 15.67 -5.79
CA ALA A 45 -9.21 17.11 -5.65
C ALA A 45 -8.32 17.64 -6.79
N SER A 46 -7.30 16.86 -7.17
CA SER A 46 -6.40 17.21 -8.29
C SER A 46 -7.15 17.26 -9.62
N LEU A 47 -8.02 16.29 -9.88
CA LEU A 47 -8.86 16.27 -11.08
C LEU A 47 -9.84 17.44 -11.11
N ALA A 48 -10.46 17.78 -9.98
CA ALA A 48 -11.34 18.94 -9.86
C ALA A 48 -10.59 20.26 -10.12
N PHE A 49 -9.35 20.37 -9.62
CA PHE A 49 -8.48 21.51 -9.91
C PHE A 49 -8.18 21.64 -11.41
N PHE A 50 -7.78 20.55 -12.07
CA PHE A 50 -7.55 20.54 -13.51
C PHE A 50 -8.83 20.85 -14.31
N GLY A 51 -9.99 20.35 -13.87
CA GLY A 51 -11.28 20.69 -14.46
C GLY A 51 -11.62 22.18 -14.35
N SER A 52 -11.34 22.80 -13.20
CA SER A 52 -11.56 24.24 -12.99
C SER A 52 -10.66 25.09 -13.90
N MET A 53 -9.44 24.63 -14.17
CA MET A 53 -8.50 25.30 -15.07
C MET A 53 -9.02 25.35 -16.52
N ILE A 54 -9.77 24.34 -16.97
CA ILE A 54 -10.42 24.38 -18.29
C ILE A 54 -11.52 25.44 -18.35
N ALA A 55 -12.20 25.71 -17.22
CA ALA A 55 -13.28 26.69 -17.13
C ALA A 55 -12.76 28.14 -16.98
N ILE A 56 -11.56 28.33 -16.44
CA ILE A 56 -10.92 29.64 -16.28
C ILE A 56 -10.31 30.08 -17.61
N ARG A 57 -10.47 31.38 -17.91
CA ARG A 57 -10.20 32.05 -19.18
C ARG A 57 -8.85 31.64 -19.82
N ILE A 58 -8.95 31.11 -21.03
CA ILE A 58 -7.85 30.63 -21.87
C ILE A 58 -7.02 31.83 -22.39
N PRO A 59 -5.69 31.72 -22.52
CA PRO A 59 -4.89 32.78 -23.14
C PRO A 59 -5.29 33.00 -24.61
N ASP A 60 -5.49 34.26 -25.01
CA ASP A 60 -6.11 34.65 -26.29
C ASP A 60 -5.27 34.30 -27.55
N SER A 61 -3.98 33.99 -27.40
CA SER A 61 -3.14 33.60 -28.55
C SER A 61 -3.24 32.10 -28.87
N GLY A 62 -3.32 31.75 -30.16
CA GLY A 62 -3.46 30.36 -30.61
C GLY A 62 -2.32 29.45 -30.14
N TYR A 63 -1.07 29.94 -30.17
CA TYR A 63 0.09 29.17 -29.70
C TYR A 63 0.06 28.94 -28.19
N SER A 64 -0.20 29.98 -27.39
CA SER A 64 -0.30 29.84 -25.93
C SER A 64 -1.45 28.92 -25.49
N LYS A 65 -2.55 28.90 -26.25
CA LYS A 65 -3.70 28.03 -26.00
C LYS A 65 -3.35 26.56 -26.21
N VAL A 66 -2.69 26.22 -27.32
CA VAL A 66 -2.30 24.83 -27.61
C VAL A 66 -1.31 24.32 -26.56
N VAL A 67 -0.29 25.11 -26.23
CA VAL A 67 0.71 24.77 -25.21
C VAL A 67 0.05 24.55 -23.84
N TYR A 68 -0.90 25.41 -23.46
CA TYR A 68 -1.66 25.28 -22.21
C TYR A 68 -2.41 23.95 -22.10
N TYR A 69 -3.12 23.54 -23.15
CA TYR A 69 -3.83 22.26 -23.15
C TYR A 69 -2.90 21.05 -23.14
N ILE A 70 -1.73 21.14 -23.78
CA ILE A 70 -0.72 20.08 -23.71
C ILE A 70 -0.24 19.90 -22.27
N TYR A 71 0.06 20.99 -21.55
CA TYR A 71 0.45 20.92 -20.14
C TYR A 71 -0.66 20.36 -19.25
N LEU A 72 -1.92 20.78 -19.47
CA LEU A 72 -3.07 20.22 -18.76
C LEU A 72 -3.19 18.71 -18.99
N LEU A 73 -3.07 18.27 -20.24
CA LEU A 73 -3.17 16.85 -20.59
C LEU A 73 -2.06 16.03 -19.94
N ILE A 74 -0.81 16.53 -19.97
CA ILE A 74 0.32 15.89 -19.29
C ILE A 74 0.05 15.79 -17.78
N GLY A 75 -0.45 16.86 -17.16
CA GLY A 75 -0.80 16.86 -15.73
C GLY A 75 -1.87 15.83 -15.37
N VAL A 76 -2.95 15.75 -16.16
CA VAL A 76 -4.03 14.76 -15.96
C VAL A 76 -3.51 13.34 -16.14
N VAL A 77 -2.71 13.08 -17.19
CA VAL A 77 -2.10 11.76 -17.43
C VAL A 77 -1.18 11.37 -16.27
N PHE A 78 -0.37 12.30 -15.78
CA PHE A 78 0.51 12.06 -14.64
C PHE A 78 -0.28 11.68 -13.37
N VAL A 79 -1.35 12.42 -13.05
CA VAL A 79 -2.22 12.10 -11.91
C VAL A 79 -2.89 10.73 -12.08
N ALA A 80 -3.34 10.40 -13.30
CA ALA A 80 -3.93 9.10 -13.57
C ALA A 80 -2.92 7.96 -13.37
N LEU A 81 -1.70 8.08 -13.89
CA LEU A 81 -0.64 7.09 -13.70
C LEU A 81 -0.28 6.90 -12.22
N ALA A 82 -0.14 8.00 -11.48
CA ALA A 82 0.10 7.95 -10.04
C ALA A 82 -1.04 7.26 -9.29
N PHE A 83 -2.30 7.53 -9.69
CA PHE A 83 -3.46 6.86 -9.13
C PHE A 83 -3.42 5.35 -9.33
N PHE A 84 -3.17 4.88 -10.56
CA PHE A 84 -3.11 3.45 -10.87
C PHE A 84 -1.98 2.74 -10.12
N ASP A 85 -0.78 3.32 -10.07
CA ASP A 85 0.35 2.74 -9.33
C ASP A 85 0.05 2.66 -7.82
N GLY A 86 -0.46 3.75 -7.22
CA GLY A 86 -0.84 3.79 -5.82
C GLY A 86 -1.96 2.80 -5.48
N ALA A 87 -3.01 2.74 -6.31
CA ALA A 87 -4.12 1.81 -6.14
C ALA A 87 -3.68 0.34 -6.26
N PHE A 88 -2.79 0.04 -7.22
CA PHE A 88 -2.26 -1.31 -7.39
C PHE A 88 -1.41 -1.74 -6.18
N LYS A 89 -0.53 -0.86 -5.70
CA LYS A 89 0.29 -1.09 -4.49
C LYS A 89 -0.57 -1.30 -3.25
N ALA A 90 -1.55 -0.42 -3.02
CA ALA A 90 -2.46 -0.54 -1.87
C ALA A 90 -3.28 -1.84 -1.93
N LYS A 91 -3.82 -2.19 -3.11
CA LYS A 91 -4.57 -3.43 -3.30
C LYS A 91 -3.70 -4.67 -3.06
N LYS A 92 -2.45 -4.67 -3.55
CA LYS A 92 -1.50 -5.76 -3.32
C LYS A 92 -1.17 -5.92 -1.84
N LEU A 93 -0.89 -4.82 -1.14
CA LEU A 93 -0.57 -4.82 0.29
C LEU A 93 -1.76 -5.31 1.14
N ILE A 94 -2.96 -4.79 0.90
CA ILE A 94 -4.19 -5.22 1.59
C ILE A 94 -4.48 -6.71 1.33
N LYS A 95 -4.25 -7.19 0.10
CA LYS A 95 -4.42 -8.62 -0.23
C LYS A 95 -3.44 -9.47 0.55
N ASN A 96 -2.16 -9.10 0.55
CA ASN A 96 -1.10 -9.82 1.26
C ASN A 96 -1.39 -9.91 2.78
N LEU A 97 -1.75 -8.79 3.40
CA LEU A 97 -2.11 -8.73 4.82
C LEU A 97 -3.32 -9.62 5.15
N ASN A 98 -4.37 -9.58 4.32
CA ASN A 98 -5.54 -10.44 4.51
C ASN A 98 -5.21 -11.91 4.38
N THR A 99 -4.33 -12.30 3.44
CA THR A 99 -3.90 -13.69 3.28
C THR A 99 -3.20 -14.19 4.53
N VAL A 100 -2.22 -13.44 5.07
CA VAL A 100 -1.52 -13.83 6.31
C VAL A 100 -2.50 -13.91 7.48
N ARG A 101 -3.38 -12.92 7.64
CA ARG A 101 -4.41 -12.94 8.69
C ARG A 101 -5.31 -14.18 8.58
N HIS A 102 -5.68 -14.55 7.37
CA HIS A 102 -6.55 -15.69 7.10
C HIS A 102 -5.84 -17.03 7.38
N GLU A 103 -4.55 -17.14 7.08
CA GLU A 103 -3.75 -18.32 7.41
C GLU A 103 -3.58 -18.50 8.93
N ILE A 104 -3.44 -17.39 9.67
CA ILE A 104 -3.38 -17.40 11.14
C ILE A 104 -4.73 -17.83 11.75
N ILE A 105 -5.84 -17.23 11.31
CA ILE A 105 -7.18 -17.53 11.87
C ILE A 105 -7.58 -18.99 11.64
N TYR A 106 -7.20 -19.58 10.51
CA TYR A 106 -7.53 -20.97 10.17
C TYR A 106 -6.56 -21.99 10.78
N GLY A 107 -5.56 -21.53 11.55
CA GLY A 107 -4.58 -22.41 12.19
C GLY A 107 -3.55 -23.02 11.25
N ASN A 108 -3.44 -22.50 10.01
CA ASN A 108 -2.40 -22.92 9.07
C ASN A 108 -1.04 -22.29 9.40
N LEU A 109 -1.03 -21.13 10.07
CA LEU A 109 0.16 -20.51 10.64
C LEU A 109 0.00 -20.36 12.15
N THR A 110 0.79 -21.14 12.89
CA THR A 110 0.82 -21.10 14.37
C THR A 110 2.15 -20.60 14.94
N ASP A 111 3.22 -20.64 14.15
CA ASP A 111 4.55 -20.16 14.57
C ASP A 111 4.69 -18.65 14.30
N SER A 112 5.01 -17.90 15.35
CA SER A 112 5.17 -16.44 15.27
C SER A 112 6.40 -16.02 14.47
N ASN A 113 7.47 -16.83 14.42
CA ASN A 113 8.63 -16.56 13.59
C ASN A 113 8.30 -16.74 12.10
N GLU A 114 7.46 -17.73 11.78
CA GLU A 114 6.99 -17.96 10.41
C GLU A 114 6.03 -16.86 9.96
N ILE A 115 5.14 -16.38 10.84
CA ILE A 115 4.29 -15.21 10.57
C ILE A 115 5.13 -13.98 10.25
N ARG A 116 6.17 -13.69 11.06
CA ARG A 116 7.08 -12.57 10.83
C ARG A 116 7.75 -12.68 9.47
N LYS A 117 8.31 -13.83 9.13
CA LYS A 117 8.99 -14.08 7.85
C LYS A 117 8.04 -13.88 6.67
N GLN A 118 6.83 -14.42 6.74
CA GLN A 118 5.83 -14.20 5.70
C GLN A 118 5.43 -12.74 5.53
N CYS A 119 5.36 -11.98 6.64
CA CYS A 119 5.11 -10.55 6.58
C CYS A 119 6.28 -9.79 5.94
N GLU A 120 7.53 -10.14 6.25
CA GLU A 120 8.72 -9.56 5.60
C GLU A 120 8.75 -9.87 4.10
N GLU A 121 8.59 -11.13 3.70
CA GLU A 121 8.58 -11.55 2.29
C GLU A 121 7.46 -10.89 1.49
N LYS A 122 6.29 -10.68 2.12
CA LYS A 122 5.14 -10.03 1.49
C LYS A 122 5.20 -8.50 1.54
N GLY A 123 6.29 -7.92 2.07
CA GLY A 123 6.54 -6.48 2.13
C GLY A 123 5.62 -5.73 3.10
N VAL A 124 5.15 -6.41 4.15
CA VAL A 124 4.35 -5.83 5.23
C VAL A 124 5.25 -5.02 6.17
N PHE A 125 6.42 -5.55 6.48
CA PHE A 125 7.48 -4.82 7.17
C PHE A 125 8.38 -4.14 6.15
N ARG A 126 8.69 -2.87 6.41
CA ARG A 126 9.45 -2.00 5.51
C ARG A 126 10.66 -1.44 6.24
#